data_AF-A0A9D8RY93-F1
#
_entry.id   AF-A0A9D8RY93-F1
#
_cell.length_a   1.000
_cell.length_b   1.000
_cell.length_c   1.000
_cell.angle_alpha   90.00
_cell.angle_beta   90.00
_cell.angle_gamma   90.00
#
_symmetry.space_group_name_H-M   'P 1'
#
loop_
_entity.id
_entity.type
_entity.pdbx_description
1 polymer ?
#
loop_
_entity_poly.entity_id
_entity_poly.type
_entity_poly.pdbx_seq_one_letter_code
_entity_poly.pdbx_strand_id
1 'polypeptide(L)'
;MLKLKNKTATLIADAVAAGFGEGLLSSSDIFAMLEYPPDKTMGDIALPCFRLSKSLRRSPVQIAESLAASIKCEEFSSVTAVNGYLNFKIDGTAFSHRVVSEVISEGDKYGAPTFGEGKTVVLDYSSPNVAKPFHIGHLGTTVIGHSLKLLHEFAGYKCVGINYLGDWGTQFGKLITAYRKWGSEEQIKVGGVDALVELYVRINNAIA
;
A
#
# COMPACT_ATOMS: atom_id res chain seq x y z
N MET A 1 5.27 -5.09 -12.45
CA MET A 1 5.75 -3.78 -12.93
C MET A 1 6.76 -3.12 -11.99
N LEU A 2 6.48 -2.97 -10.69
CA LEU A 2 7.41 -2.30 -9.75
C LEU A 2 8.81 -2.94 -9.68
N LYS A 3 8.88 -4.28 -9.52
CA LYS A 3 10.15 -5.03 -9.55
C LYS A 3 10.93 -4.80 -10.85
N LEU A 4 10.24 -4.80 -11.99
CA LEU A 4 10.85 -4.53 -13.29
C LEU A 4 11.35 -3.08 -13.40
N LYS A 5 10.57 -2.09 -12.94
CA LYS A 5 10.98 -0.68 -12.91
C LYS A 5 12.21 -0.46 -12.04
N ASN A 6 12.31 -1.12 -10.88
CA ASN A 6 13.50 -1.11 -10.02
C ASN A 6 14.72 -1.70 -10.74
N LYS A 7 14.53 -2.82 -11.45
CA LYS A 7 15.58 -3.44 -12.26
C LYS A 7 16.04 -2.52 -13.39
N THR A 8 15.10 -1.91 -14.13
CA THR A 8 15.40 -0.91 -15.17
C THR A 8 16.21 0.25 -14.62
N ALA A 9 15.84 0.77 -13.45
CA ALA A 9 16.56 1.87 -12.81
C ALA A 9 17.99 1.48 -12.43
N THR A 10 18.20 0.25 -11.97
CA THR A 10 19.52 -0.30 -11.67
C THR A 10 20.37 -0.45 -12.93
N LEU A 11 19.82 -1.04 -14.00
CA LEU A 11 20.50 -1.19 -15.29
C LEU A 11 20.94 0.16 -15.88
N ILE A 12 20.09 1.17 -15.78
CA ILE A 12 20.42 2.52 -16.23
C ILE A 12 21.51 3.14 -15.36
N ALA A 13 21.42 3.01 -14.03
CA ALA A 13 22.45 3.54 -13.13
C ALA A 13 23.83 2.93 -13.42
N ASP A 14 23.88 1.60 -13.64
CA ASP A 14 25.10 0.88 -14.00
C ASP A 14 25.64 1.33 -15.36
N ALA A 15 24.76 1.48 -16.36
CA ALA A 15 25.14 1.99 -17.68
C ALA A 15 25.63 3.45 -17.64
N VAL A 16 25.04 4.28 -16.77
CA VAL A 16 25.51 5.65 -16.54
C VAL A 16 26.89 5.64 -15.90
N ALA A 17 27.11 4.82 -14.87
CA ALA A 17 28.40 4.69 -14.20
C ALA A 17 29.50 4.25 -15.18
N ALA A 18 29.22 3.25 -16.02
CA ALA A 18 30.16 2.75 -17.01
C ALA A 18 30.44 3.74 -18.16
N GLY A 19 29.43 4.48 -18.62
CA GLY A 19 29.55 5.37 -19.79
C GLY A 19 29.97 6.81 -19.49
N PHE A 20 29.70 7.29 -18.27
CA PHE A 20 29.83 8.72 -17.92
C PHE A 20 30.59 8.98 -16.62
N GLY A 21 30.89 7.95 -15.82
CA GLY A 21 31.66 8.03 -14.58
C GLY A 21 30.87 7.58 -13.34
N GLU A 22 31.57 6.98 -12.38
CA GLU A 22 30.97 6.46 -11.15
C GLU A 22 30.41 7.55 -10.23
N GLY A 23 29.36 7.22 -9.47
CA GLY A 23 28.83 8.08 -8.40
C GLY A 23 27.96 9.27 -8.84
N LEU A 24 27.61 9.37 -10.13
CA LEU A 24 26.82 10.49 -10.64
C LEU A 24 25.35 10.45 -10.24
N LEU A 25 24.72 9.26 -10.22
CA LEU A 25 23.29 9.06 -9.95
C LEU A 25 23.06 7.70 -9.28
N SER A 26 22.19 7.64 -8.29
CA SER A 26 21.77 6.38 -7.68
C SER A 26 20.64 5.72 -8.46
N SER A 27 20.44 4.40 -8.27
CA SER A 27 19.27 3.69 -8.81
C SER A 27 17.95 4.28 -8.32
N SER A 28 17.92 4.81 -7.09
CA SER A 28 16.75 5.51 -6.53
C SER A 28 16.43 6.80 -7.28
N ASP A 29 17.46 7.59 -7.63
CA ASP A 29 17.28 8.82 -8.41
C ASP A 29 16.71 8.51 -9.80
N ILE A 30 17.27 7.51 -10.48
CA ILE A 30 16.77 7.06 -11.77
C ILE A 30 15.33 6.54 -11.65
N PHE A 31 15.04 5.75 -10.63
CA PHE A 31 13.70 5.18 -10.43
C PHE A 31 12.62 6.26 -10.32
N ALA A 32 12.92 7.36 -9.61
CA ALA A 32 12.03 8.51 -9.48
C ALA A 32 11.84 9.27 -10.81
N MET A 33 12.79 9.17 -11.74
CA MET A 33 12.71 9.79 -13.07
C MET A 33 12.00 8.92 -14.12
N LEU A 34 11.88 7.61 -13.89
CA LEU A 34 11.21 6.70 -14.81
C LEU A 34 9.70 6.93 -14.84
N GLU A 35 9.16 6.96 -16.05
CA GLU A 35 7.75 7.22 -16.34
C GLU A 35 7.12 6.04 -17.10
N TYR A 36 5.78 5.94 -17.02
CA TYR A 36 5.00 5.03 -17.85
C TYR A 36 4.41 5.86 -19.00
N PRO A 37 4.84 5.64 -20.25
CA PRO A 37 4.31 6.39 -21.38
C PRO A 37 2.79 6.22 -21.52
N PRO A 38 2.05 7.29 -21.88
CA PRO A 38 0.61 7.17 -22.11
C PRO A 38 0.27 6.38 -23.38
N ASP A 39 1.18 6.40 -24.37
CA ASP A 39 1.06 5.64 -25.61
C ASP A 39 1.99 4.41 -25.59
N LYS A 40 1.40 3.22 -25.80
CA LYS A 40 2.12 1.94 -25.84
C LYS A 40 3.12 1.83 -26.98
N THR A 41 2.98 2.64 -28.03
CA THR A 41 3.96 2.69 -29.12
C THR A 41 5.30 3.28 -28.67
N MET A 42 5.30 4.07 -27.58
CA MET A 42 6.49 4.69 -26.99
C MET A 42 7.18 3.82 -25.94
N GLY A 43 6.79 2.55 -25.82
CA GLY A 43 7.33 1.61 -24.83
C GLY A 43 6.51 1.57 -23.54
N ASP A 44 6.89 0.65 -22.66
CA ASP A 44 6.22 0.40 -21.38
C ASP A 44 6.85 1.19 -20.23
N ILE A 45 8.15 1.51 -20.34
CA ILE A 45 8.89 2.34 -19.38
C ILE A 45 9.73 3.33 -20.18
N ALA A 46 9.76 4.59 -19.75
CA ALA A 46 10.61 5.61 -20.38
C ALA A 46 11.42 6.39 -19.37
N LEU A 47 12.61 6.82 -19.79
CA LEU A 47 13.45 7.77 -19.07
C LEU A 47 13.59 9.06 -19.88
N PRO A 48 13.03 10.20 -19.40
CA PRO A 48 13.31 11.51 -19.98
C PRO A 48 14.75 11.94 -19.68
N CYS A 49 15.67 11.75 -20.62
CA CYS A 49 17.09 12.03 -20.43
C CYS A 49 17.41 13.54 -20.28
N PHE A 50 16.43 14.42 -20.49
CA PHE A 50 16.49 15.84 -20.16
C PHE A 50 16.88 16.09 -18.71
N ARG A 51 16.40 15.24 -17.79
CA ARG A 51 16.73 15.33 -16.36
C ARG A 51 18.19 14.99 -16.07
N LEU A 52 18.84 14.26 -16.97
CA LEU A 52 20.23 13.81 -16.83
C LEU A 52 21.24 14.78 -17.46
N SER A 53 20.78 15.62 -18.40
CA SER A 53 21.63 16.54 -19.19
C SER A 53 22.55 17.41 -18.32
N LYS A 54 22.02 17.99 -17.24
CA LYS A 54 22.80 18.85 -16.34
C LYS A 54 23.89 18.08 -15.59
N SER A 55 23.57 16.89 -15.10
CA SER A 55 24.50 16.06 -14.33
C SER A 55 25.58 15.45 -15.22
N LEU A 56 25.21 14.98 -16.42
CA LEU A 56 26.12 14.30 -17.35
C LEU A 56 26.81 15.26 -18.33
N ARG A 57 26.43 16.55 -18.35
CA ARG A 57 26.96 17.59 -19.24
C ARG A 57 26.95 17.19 -20.72
N ARG A 58 25.91 16.47 -21.15
CA ARG A 58 25.70 16.00 -22.53
C ARG A 58 24.28 16.28 -22.99
N SER A 59 24.05 16.30 -24.30
CA SER A 59 22.69 16.50 -24.81
C SER A 59 21.79 15.31 -24.46
N PRO A 60 20.48 15.52 -24.20
CA PRO A 60 19.54 14.44 -23.91
C PRO A 60 19.52 13.33 -24.97
N VAL A 61 19.68 13.71 -26.25
CA VAL A 61 19.71 12.78 -27.38
C VAL A 61 20.95 11.88 -27.30
N GLN A 62 22.14 12.47 -27.08
CA GLN A 62 23.39 11.70 -26.94
C GLN A 62 23.34 10.75 -25.75
N ILE A 63 22.74 11.18 -24.63
CA ILE A 63 22.57 10.35 -23.44
C ILE A 63 21.66 9.16 -23.77
N ALA A 64 20.49 9.41 -24.35
CA ALA A 64 19.54 8.35 -24.70
C ALA A 64 20.15 7.33 -25.69
N GLU A 65 20.82 7.80 -26.75
CA GLU A 65 21.46 6.93 -27.75
C GLU A 65 22.58 6.08 -27.14
N SER A 66 23.44 6.69 -26.31
CA SER A 66 24.52 5.97 -25.63
C SER A 66 23.98 4.91 -24.69
N LEU A 67 22.93 5.22 -23.91
CA LEU A 67 22.33 4.27 -22.99
C LEU A 67 21.62 3.14 -23.74
N ALA A 68 20.88 3.45 -24.80
CA ALA A 68 20.20 2.45 -25.63
C ALA A 68 21.18 1.44 -26.27
N ALA A 69 22.37 1.91 -26.68
CA ALA A 69 23.40 1.03 -27.24
C ALA A 69 24.05 0.12 -26.18
N SER A 70 24.14 0.58 -24.93
CA SER A 70 24.81 -0.13 -23.84
C SER A 70 23.93 -1.15 -23.11
N ILE A 71 22.62 -0.86 -22.98
CA ILE A 71 21.72 -1.67 -22.17
C ILE A 71 21.16 -2.82 -23.01
N LYS A 72 21.49 -4.05 -22.61
CA LYS A 72 20.90 -5.28 -23.15
C LYS A 72 20.26 -6.08 -22.02
N CYS A 73 19.01 -6.48 -22.20
CA CYS A 73 18.30 -7.30 -21.24
C CYS A 73 17.24 -8.14 -21.95
N GLU A 74 17.16 -9.43 -21.63
CA GLU A 74 16.22 -10.38 -22.25
C GLU A 74 14.75 -10.07 -21.94
N GLU A 75 14.47 -9.31 -20.88
CA GLU A 75 13.11 -8.91 -20.51
C GLU A 75 12.56 -7.77 -21.37
N PHE A 76 13.39 -7.14 -22.20
CA PHE A 76 12.98 -6.09 -23.13
C PHE A 76 13.11 -6.58 -24.57
N SER A 77 12.01 -6.50 -25.33
CA SER A 77 12.03 -6.73 -26.78
C SER A 77 12.83 -5.66 -27.51
N SER A 78 12.89 -4.44 -26.97
CA SER A 78 13.66 -3.33 -27.53
C SER A 78 13.94 -2.25 -26.50
N VAL A 79 15.12 -1.63 -26.62
CA VAL A 79 15.49 -0.39 -25.94
C VAL A 79 15.82 0.64 -27.02
N THR A 80 15.07 1.74 -27.10
CA THR A 80 15.19 2.72 -28.19
C THR A 80 15.37 4.14 -27.67
N ALA A 81 16.17 4.93 -28.38
CA ALA A 81 16.32 6.35 -28.13
C ALA A 81 15.46 7.15 -29.12
N VAL A 82 14.55 7.97 -28.62
CA VAL A 82 13.68 8.81 -29.46
C VAL A 82 13.57 10.21 -28.84
N ASN A 83 14.02 11.24 -29.55
CA ASN A 83 13.90 12.65 -29.13
C ASN A 83 14.35 12.93 -27.69
N GLY A 84 15.43 12.28 -27.23
CA GLY A 84 15.95 12.46 -25.86
C GLY A 84 15.23 11.64 -24.78
N TYR A 85 14.34 10.73 -25.16
CA TYR A 85 13.79 9.68 -24.31
C TYR A 85 14.51 8.37 -24.56
N LEU A 86 14.77 7.62 -23.49
CA LEU A 86 15.19 6.23 -23.53
C LEU A 86 13.97 5.37 -23.19
N ASN A 87 13.47 4.65 -24.18
CA ASN A 87 12.23 3.87 -24.11
C ASN A 87 12.54 2.38 -24.03
N PHE A 88 11.84 1.68 -23.15
CA PHE A 88 11.95 0.25 -22.93
C PHE A 88 10.62 -0.41 -23.29
N LYS A 89 10.65 -1.36 -24.22
CA LYS A 89 9.50 -2.18 -24.56
C LYS A 89 9.72 -3.58 -24.00
N ILE A 90 8.76 -4.06 -23.23
CA ILE A 90 8.82 -5.34 -22.54
C ILE A 90 8.64 -6.48 -23.55
N ASP A 91 9.46 -7.51 -23.43
CA ASP A 91 9.18 -8.77 -24.12
C ASP A 91 8.05 -9.51 -23.39
N GLY A 92 6.89 -9.61 -24.05
CA GLY A 92 5.69 -10.17 -23.46
C GLY A 92 5.85 -11.64 -23.04
N THR A 93 6.67 -12.42 -23.77
CA THR A 93 6.89 -13.84 -23.49
C THR A 93 7.78 -14.02 -22.27
N ALA A 94 8.95 -13.39 -22.25
CA ALA A 94 9.90 -13.43 -21.14
C ALA A 94 9.26 -12.87 -19.86
N PHE A 95 8.53 -11.74 -19.98
CA PHE A 95 7.85 -11.14 -18.84
C PHE A 95 6.75 -12.03 -18.28
N SER A 96 5.88 -12.59 -19.14
CA SER A 96 4.80 -13.47 -18.69
C SER A 96 5.34 -14.74 -18.04
N HIS A 97 6.36 -15.36 -18.64
CA HIS A 97 7.00 -16.55 -18.07
C HIS A 97 7.56 -16.26 -16.67
N ARG A 98 8.29 -15.15 -16.50
CA ARG A 98 8.83 -14.76 -15.20
C ARG A 98 7.73 -14.50 -14.18
N VAL A 99 6.73 -13.68 -14.52
CA VAL A 99 5.66 -13.29 -13.59
C VAL A 99 4.82 -14.50 -13.18
N VAL A 100 4.42 -15.35 -14.12
CA VAL A 100 3.61 -16.55 -13.81
C VAL A 100 4.41 -17.52 -12.93
N SER A 101 5.69 -17.74 -13.24
CA SER A 101 6.56 -18.60 -12.42
C SER A 101 6.72 -18.03 -11.00
N GLU A 102 6.87 -16.72 -10.87
CA GLU A 102 6.99 -16.01 -9.60
C GLU A 102 5.70 -16.11 -8.77
N VAL A 103 4.53 -15.91 -9.38
CA VAL A 103 3.23 -16.07 -8.71
C VAL A 103 3.04 -17.50 -8.22
N ILE A 104 3.36 -18.51 -9.03
CA ILE A 104 3.23 -19.93 -8.65
C ILE A 104 4.19 -20.27 -7.50
N SER A 105 5.44 -19.77 -7.57
CA SER A 105 6.47 -20.03 -6.56
C SER A 105 6.20 -19.33 -5.22
N GLU A 106 5.81 -18.04 -5.27
CA GLU A 106 5.55 -17.24 -4.07
C GLU A 106 4.16 -17.53 -3.45
N GLY A 107 3.21 -18.04 -4.24
CA GLY A 107 1.86 -18.42 -3.79
C GLY A 107 1.14 -17.26 -3.10
N ASP A 108 0.60 -17.53 -1.90
CA ASP A 108 -0.09 -16.53 -1.08
C ASP A 108 0.79 -15.35 -0.67
N LYS A 109 2.12 -15.46 -0.77
CA LYS A 109 3.08 -14.39 -0.46
C LYS A 109 3.40 -13.52 -1.67
N TYR A 110 2.85 -13.82 -2.85
CA TYR A 110 3.17 -13.05 -4.05
C TYR A 110 2.81 -11.57 -3.87
N GLY A 111 3.82 -10.71 -4.01
CA GLY A 111 3.65 -9.27 -3.82
C GLY A 111 3.77 -8.79 -2.36
N ALA A 112 4.08 -9.67 -1.41
CA ALA A 112 4.40 -9.31 -0.03
C ALA A 112 5.74 -8.57 0.02
N PRO A 113 5.79 -7.30 0.46
CA PRO A 113 7.05 -6.61 0.69
C PRO A 113 7.65 -6.98 2.05
N THR A 114 8.95 -6.75 2.22
CA THR A 114 9.69 -7.07 3.47
C THR A 114 10.02 -5.85 4.32
N PHE A 115 9.60 -4.63 3.94
CA PHE A 115 9.99 -3.41 4.65
C PHE A 115 9.42 -3.28 6.06
N GLY A 116 8.42 -4.09 6.41
CA GLY A 116 7.82 -4.17 7.74
C GLY A 116 8.53 -5.13 8.70
N GLU A 117 9.46 -5.96 8.21
CA GLU A 117 10.15 -6.95 9.03
C GLU A 117 10.87 -6.30 10.22
N GLY A 118 10.73 -6.91 11.40
CA GLY A 118 11.29 -6.40 12.65
C GLY A 118 10.57 -5.16 13.22
N LYS A 119 9.53 -4.64 12.55
CA LYS A 119 8.75 -3.48 13.00
C LYS A 119 7.39 -3.92 13.54
N THR A 120 6.90 -3.16 14.52
CA THR A 120 5.55 -3.34 15.06
C THR A 120 4.69 -2.15 14.64
N VAL A 121 3.47 -2.43 14.20
CA VAL A 121 2.45 -1.40 13.96
C VAL A 121 1.26 -1.66 14.88
N VAL A 122 0.71 -0.59 15.42
CA VAL A 122 -0.45 -0.63 16.31
C VAL A 122 -1.60 0.07 15.61
N LEU A 123 -2.74 -0.60 15.46
CA LEU A 123 -3.93 -0.04 14.84
C LEU A 123 -5.09 -0.08 15.83
N ASP A 124 -5.61 1.09 16.20
CA ASP A 124 -6.88 1.19 16.91
C ASP A 124 -8.02 1.39 15.90
N TYR A 125 -9.01 0.50 15.94
CA TYR A 125 -10.12 0.53 15.01
C TYR A 125 -11.38 -0.12 15.62
N SER A 126 -12.52 0.14 14.98
CA SER A 126 -13.86 -0.12 15.54
C SER A 126 -14.18 0.84 16.70
N SER A 127 -13.51 0.67 17.83
CA SER A 127 -13.60 1.49 19.06
C SER A 127 -15.03 1.96 19.39
N PRO A 128 -16.03 1.06 19.42
CA PRO A 128 -17.41 1.45 19.60
C PRO A 128 -17.67 1.88 21.05
N ASN A 129 -18.72 2.67 21.23
CA ASN A 129 -19.28 2.92 22.56
C ASN A 129 -20.13 1.72 22.99
N VAL A 130 -19.72 1.02 24.05
CA VAL A 130 -20.39 -0.20 24.52
C VAL A 130 -21.78 0.05 25.11
N ALA A 131 -22.12 1.31 25.40
CA ALA A 131 -23.45 1.68 25.88
C ALA A 131 -24.44 1.99 24.75
N LYS A 132 -24.07 1.73 23.49
CA LYS A 132 -24.93 1.89 22.32
C LYS A 132 -24.98 0.62 21.47
N PRO A 133 -26.10 0.36 20.77
CA PRO A 133 -26.18 -0.75 19.82
C PRO A 133 -25.14 -0.61 18.71
N PHE A 134 -24.51 -1.73 18.34
CA PHE A 134 -23.57 -1.78 17.23
C PHE A 134 -24.34 -1.90 15.89
N HIS A 135 -24.48 -0.78 15.17
CA HIS A 135 -25.17 -0.73 13.86
C HIS A 135 -24.19 -0.63 12.68
N ILE A 136 -24.73 -0.68 11.45
CA ILE A 136 -24.00 -0.66 10.17
C ILE A 136 -23.00 0.51 10.02
N GLY A 137 -23.20 1.61 10.75
CA GLY A 137 -22.27 2.74 10.76
C GLY A 137 -20.89 2.40 11.32
N HIS A 138 -20.81 1.41 12.22
CA HIS A 138 -19.54 0.93 12.78
C HIS A 138 -18.81 -0.07 11.86
N LEU A 139 -19.48 -0.58 10.82
CA LEU A 139 -18.86 -1.52 9.88
C LEU A 139 -17.68 -0.87 9.16
N GLY A 140 -17.81 0.40 8.78
CA GLY A 140 -16.77 1.14 8.05
C GLY A 140 -15.44 1.16 8.80
N THR A 141 -15.42 1.67 10.03
CA THR A 141 -14.19 1.75 10.85
C THR A 141 -13.63 0.37 11.14
N THR A 142 -14.50 -0.61 11.37
CA THR A 142 -14.11 -1.99 11.69
C THR A 142 -13.43 -2.68 10.50
N VAL A 143 -14.06 -2.63 9.32
CA VAL A 143 -13.55 -3.29 8.11
C VAL A 143 -12.32 -2.57 7.59
N ILE A 144 -12.32 -1.24 7.51
CA ILE A 144 -11.15 -0.48 7.05
C ILE A 144 -9.94 -0.74 7.95
N GLY A 145 -10.13 -0.67 9.27
CA GLY A 145 -9.05 -0.94 10.22
C GLY A 145 -8.52 -2.37 10.12
N HIS A 146 -9.41 -3.35 9.98
CA HIS A 146 -9.00 -4.74 9.81
C HIS A 146 -8.29 -4.98 8.46
N SER A 147 -8.76 -4.39 7.36
CA SER A 147 -8.08 -4.45 6.06
C SER A 147 -6.70 -3.84 6.11
N LEU A 148 -6.53 -2.69 6.79
CA LEU A 148 -5.22 -2.08 7.00
C LEU A 148 -4.31 -2.99 7.82
N LYS A 149 -4.81 -3.62 8.89
CA LYS A 149 -4.06 -4.61 9.66
C LYS A 149 -3.55 -5.74 8.77
N LEU A 150 -4.42 -6.34 7.94
CA LEU A 150 -4.05 -7.43 7.02
C LEU A 150 -2.98 -6.98 6.00
N LEU A 151 -3.11 -5.77 5.45
CA LEU A 151 -2.10 -5.22 4.52
C LEU A 151 -0.73 -5.01 5.19
N HIS A 152 -0.71 -4.59 6.45
CA HIS A 152 0.56 -4.44 7.21
C HIS A 152 1.14 -5.80 7.58
N GLU A 153 0.32 -6.78 7.99
CA GLU A 153 0.79 -8.16 8.22
C GLU A 153 1.39 -8.74 6.95
N PHE A 154 0.73 -8.53 5.80
CA PHE A 154 1.23 -8.92 4.49
C PHE A 154 2.54 -8.22 4.10
N ALA A 155 2.78 -7.01 4.61
CA ALA A 155 4.02 -6.27 4.45
C ALA A 155 5.11 -6.63 5.49
N GLY A 156 4.89 -7.68 6.29
CA GLY A 156 5.87 -8.21 7.25
C GLY A 156 5.87 -7.55 8.63
N TYR A 157 4.94 -6.64 8.91
CA TYR A 157 4.83 -6.03 10.25
C TYR A 157 4.26 -7.01 11.27
N LYS A 158 4.77 -6.95 12.50
CA LYS A 158 4.03 -7.43 13.67
C LYS A 158 2.87 -6.46 13.94
N CYS A 159 1.63 -6.86 13.68
CA CYS A 159 0.48 -5.99 13.88
C CYS A 159 -0.22 -6.25 15.22
N VAL A 160 -0.52 -5.18 15.94
CA VAL A 160 -1.35 -5.21 17.15
C VAL A 160 -2.64 -4.45 16.87
N GLY A 161 -3.76 -5.19 16.80
CA GLY A 161 -5.09 -4.60 16.71
C GLY A 161 -5.58 -4.23 18.09
N ILE A 162 -6.00 -2.98 18.28
CA ILE A 162 -6.61 -2.46 19.49
C ILE A 162 -8.08 -2.14 19.18
N ASN A 163 -8.94 -2.45 20.15
CA ASN A 163 -10.31 -1.98 20.16
C ASN A 163 -10.49 -1.16 21.44
N TYR A 164 -10.25 0.15 21.35
CA TYR A 164 -10.33 1.04 22.50
C TYR A 164 -11.79 1.37 22.81
N LEU A 165 -12.43 0.48 23.57
CA LEU A 165 -13.86 0.55 23.87
C LEU A 165 -14.23 1.87 24.54
N GLY A 166 -15.29 2.51 24.05
CA GLY A 166 -15.90 3.68 24.69
C GLY A 166 -16.76 3.25 25.88
N ASP A 167 -16.14 2.78 26.96
CA ASP A 167 -16.77 2.26 28.18
C ASP A 167 -16.84 3.27 29.34
N TRP A 168 -16.32 4.48 29.13
CA TRP A 168 -16.38 5.57 30.10
C TRP A 168 -17.07 6.82 29.55
N GLY A 169 -17.92 7.45 30.36
CA GLY A 169 -18.59 8.73 30.06
C GLY A 169 -20.11 8.70 30.18
N THR A 170 -20.75 9.80 29.76
CA THR A 170 -22.20 10.04 29.98
C THR A 170 -23.09 8.94 29.41
N GLN A 171 -22.75 8.36 28.26
CA GLN A 171 -23.54 7.27 27.67
C GLN A 171 -23.54 6.02 28.54
N PHE A 172 -22.38 5.65 29.10
CA PHE A 172 -22.25 4.54 30.04
C PHE A 172 -22.98 4.86 31.36
N GLY A 173 -22.85 6.09 31.87
CA GLY A 173 -23.58 6.55 33.06
C GLY A 173 -25.11 6.52 32.90
N LYS A 174 -25.63 6.86 31.71
CA LYS A 174 -27.06 6.71 31.38
C LYS A 174 -27.49 5.25 31.46
N LEU A 175 -26.71 4.33 30.89
CA LEU A 175 -27.05 2.91 30.93
C LEU A 175 -27.00 2.33 32.36
N ILE A 176 -26.00 2.70 33.17
CA ILE A 176 -25.95 2.34 34.61
C ILE A 176 -27.21 2.84 35.33
N THR A 177 -27.61 4.08 35.06
CA THR A 177 -28.82 4.68 35.67
C THR A 177 -30.08 3.93 35.25
N ALA A 178 -30.18 3.56 33.97
CA ALA A 178 -31.28 2.77 33.42
C ALA A 178 -31.38 1.40 34.11
N TYR A 179 -30.24 0.70 34.21
CA TYR A 179 -30.15 -0.59 34.88
C TYR A 179 -30.60 -0.50 36.35
N ARG A 180 -30.10 0.49 37.09
CA ARG A 180 -30.50 0.68 38.51
C ARG A 180 -31.98 1.02 38.70
N LYS A 181 -32.62 1.68 37.73
CA LYS A 181 -34.03 2.08 37.82
C LYS A 181 -35.01 1.01 37.34
N TRP A 182 -34.63 0.26 36.29
CA TRP A 182 -35.58 -0.57 35.54
C TRP A 182 -35.06 -1.95 35.15
N GLY A 183 -33.78 -2.25 35.35
CA GLY A 183 -33.19 -3.54 35.01
C GLY A 183 -33.07 -4.48 36.21
N SER A 184 -32.90 -5.76 35.93
CA SER A 184 -32.48 -6.78 36.90
C SER A 184 -31.41 -7.69 36.30
N GLU A 185 -30.59 -8.32 37.15
CA GLU A 185 -29.57 -9.26 36.68
C GLU A 185 -30.16 -10.44 35.91
N GLU A 186 -31.31 -10.97 36.34
CA GLU A 186 -32.02 -12.06 35.66
C GLU A 186 -32.47 -11.65 34.25
N GLN A 187 -33.05 -10.46 34.10
CA GLN A 187 -33.46 -9.93 32.78
C GLN A 187 -32.27 -9.79 31.83
N ILE A 188 -31.14 -9.27 32.32
CA ILE A 188 -29.94 -9.10 31.48
C ILE A 188 -29.31 -10.45 31.12
N LYS A 189 -29.30 -11.43 32.04
CA LYS A 189 -28.77 -12.78 31.73
C LYS A 189 -29.61 -13.50 30.68
N VAL A 190 -30.93 -13.35 30.71
CA VAL A 190 -31.84 -13.99 29.74
C VAL A 190 -31.85 -13.25 28.40
N GLY A 191 -31.98 -11.92 28.41
CA GLY A 191 -32.12 -11.12 27.19
C GLY A 191 -30.81 -10.60 26.58
N GLY A 192 -29.68 -10.76 27.26
CA GLY A 192 -28.36 -10.40 26.76
C GLY A 192 -28.24 -8.93 26.34
N VAL A 193 -27.68 -8.70 25.15
CA VAL A 193 -27.48 -7.35 24.60
C VAL A 193 -28.81 -6.66 24.33
N ASP A 194 -29.84 -7.37 23.88
CA ASP A 194 -31.13 -6.77 23.53
C ASP A 194 -31.80 -6.15 24.76
N ALA A 195 -31.72 -6.81 25.93
CA ALA A 195 -32.20 -6.23 27.18
C ALA A 195 -31.46 -4.94 27.58
N LEU A 196 -30.15 -4.85 27.30
CA LEU A 196 -29.39 -3.61 27.49
C LEU A 196 -29.80 -2.52 26.49
N VAL A 197 -30.12 -2.89 25.25
CA VAL A 197 -30.63 -1.96 24.23
C VAL A 197 -32.00 -1.41 24.62
N GLU A 198 -32.90 -2.23 25.16
CA GLU A 198 -34.19 -1.76 25.67
C GLU A 198 -34.02 -0.71 26.78
N LEU A 199 -33.12 -0.97 27.74
CA LEU A 199 -32.79 -0.01 28.79
C LEU A 199 -32.18 1.28 28.22
N TYR A 200 -31.31 1.18 27.22
CA TYR A 200 -30.73 2.31 26.52
C TYR A 200 -31.81 3.17 25.83
N VAL A 201 -32.77 2.55 25.13
CA VAL A 201 -33.88 3.29 24.48
C VAL A 201 -34.75 3.96 25.54
N ARG A 202 -35.11 3.22 26.60
CA ARG A 202 -35.97 3.71 27.69
C ARG A 202 -35.37 4.92 28.39
N ILE A 203 -34.08 4.90 28.74
CA ILE A 203 -33.44 6.03 29.43
C ILE A 203 -33.29 7.26 28.53
N ASN A 204 -33.04 7.08 27.23
CA ASN A 204 -32.95 8.22 26.33
C ASN A 204 -34.30 8.89 26.11
N ASN A 205 -35.39 8.12 26.06
CA ASN A 205 -36.75 8.68 25.98
C ASN A 205 -37.19 9.36 27.28
N ALA A 206 -36.67 8.94 28.44
CA ALA A 206 -37.01 9.53 29.74
C ALA A 206 -36.24 10.83 30.05
N ILE A 207 -35.17 11.13 29.29
CA ILE A 207 -34.30 12.30 29.49
C ILE A 207 -34.38 13.28 28.29
N ALA A 208 -34.99 12.87 27.18
CA ALA A 208 -35.31 13.74 26.04
C ALA A 208 -36.44 14.71 26.38
#